data_AF-A0A662CG00-F1
#
_entry.id   AF-A0A662CG00-F1
#
_cell.length_a   1.000
_cell.length_b   1.000
_cell.length_c   1.000
_cell.angle_alpha   90.00
_cell.angle_beta   90.00
_cell.angle_gamma   90.00
#
_symmetry.space_group_name_H-M   'P 1'
#
loop_
_entity.id
_entity.type
_entity.pdbx_description
1 polymer ?
#
loop_
_entity_poly.entity_id
_entity_poly.type
_entity_poly.pdbx_seq_one_letter_code
_entity_poly.pdbx_strand_id
1 'polypeptide(L)'
;MYKPEREHPERGIIFIPLLLFAGMGLVDSLVKLAQHQYVSDEETALFSAILFLNAFISGILAAIFYRKHNRYFLKGKVWGWGLLLGSVNFGSIYFLVRALHYTSPSGMHMDSSVIFGANNISIVALSVLIGLLVFKEKLKLINWIGVVLSALALLLFTLV
;
A
#
# COMPACT_ATOMS: atom_id res chain seq x y z
N MET A 1 -5.40 -31.57 -11.17
CA MET A 1 -4.71 -31.11 -12.40
C MET A 1 -5.02 -29.62 -12.54
N TYR A 2 -4.10 -28.74 -12.11
CA TYR A 2 -4.28 -27.28 -12.23
C TYR A 2 -4.13 -26.91 -13.71
N LYS A 3 -5.22 -26.50 -14.37
CA LYS A 3 -5.19 -25.95 -15.72
C LYS A 3 -4.88 -24.45 -15.60
N PRO A 4 -3.79 -23.95 -16.19
CA PRO A 4 -3.58 -22.52 -16.25
C PRO A 4 -4.59 -21.94 -17.25
N GLU A 5 -5.58 -21.21 -16.75
CA GLU A 5 -6.46 -20.36 -17.56
C GLU A 5 -5.56 -19.40 -18.35
N ARG A 6 -5.57 -19.50 -19.68
CA ARG A 6 -4.91 -18.50 -20.53
C ARG A 6 -5.87 -17.34 -20.65
N GLU A 7 -5.77 -16.39 -19.73
CA GLU A 7 -6.48 -15.14 -19.87
C GLU A 7 -5.89 -14.38 -21.06
N HIS A 8 -6.64 -14.33 -22.16
CA HIS A 8 -6.41 -13.35 -23.19
C HIS A 8 -6.56 -11.98 -22.54
N PRO A 9 -5.54 -11.09 -22.59
CA PRO A 9 -5.68 -9.78 -21.98
C PRO A 9 -6.82 -9.04 -22.68
N GLU A 10 -7.97 -8.97 -22.02
CA GLU A 10 -9.06 -8.12 -22.46
C GLU A 10 -8.50 -6.71 -22.61
N ARG A 11 -8.80 -6.02 -23.72
CA ARG A 11 -8.19 -4.73 -24.06
C ARG A 11 -8.33 -3.67 -22.96
N GLY A 12 -9.28 -3.83 -22.02
CA GLY A 12 -9.43 -2.98 -20.84
C GLY A 12 -8.39 -3.18 -19.73
N ILE A 13 -7.73 -4.35 -19.65
CA ILE A 13 -6.77 -4.69 -18.58
C ILE A 13 -5.45 -3.89 -18.72
N ILE A 14 -5.12 -3.44 -19.93
CA ILE A 14 -3.90 -2.67 -20.22
C ILE A 14 -3.94 -1.27 -19.56
N PHE A 15 -5.13 -0.72 -19.29
CA PHE A 15 -5.26 0.57 -18.62
C PHE A 15 -5.12 0.49 -17.09
N ILE A 16 -5.25 -0.70 -16.50
CA ILE A 16 -5.19 -0.90 -15.04
C ILE A 16 -3.84 -0.45 -14.46
N PRO A 17 -2.67 -0.83 -15.02
CA PRO A 17 -1.37 -0.34 -14.54
C PRO A 17 -1.23 1.18 -14.61
N LEU A 18 -1.76 1.82 -15.67
CA LEU A 18 -1.72 3.27 -15.83
C LEU A 18 -2.58 3.96 -14.76
N LEU A 19 -3.78 3.44 -14.51
CA LEU A 19 -4.69 3.94 -13.49
C LEU A 19 -4.13 3.76 -12.08
N LEU A 20 -3.51 2.61 -11.79
CA LEU A 20 -2.82 2.36 -10.53
C LEU A 20 -1.63 3.31 -10.34
N PHE A 21 -0.83 3.52 -11.38
CA PHE A 21 0.29 4.47 -11.34
C PHE A 21 -0.18 5.89 -11.04
N ALA A 22 -1.18 6.38 -11.78
CA ALA A 22 -1.72 7.72 -11.58
C ALA A 22 -2.41 7.86 -10.21
N GLY A 23 -3.18 6.86 -9.79
CA GLY A 23 -3.88 6.83 -8.51
C GLY A 23 -2.92 6.81 -7.32
N MET A 24 -1.90 5.94 -7.34
CA MET A 24 -0.88 5.90 -6.29
C MET A 24 -0.10 7.22 -6.22
N GLY A 25 0.36 7.74 -7.36
CA GLY A 25 1.09 9.01 -7.40
C GLY A 25 0.26 10.18 -6.86
N LEU A 26 -1.04 10.22 -7.18
CA LEU A 26 -1.97 11.20 -6.60
C LEU A 26 -2.11 11.05 -5.09
N VAL A 27 -2.31 9.83 -4.59
CA VAL A 27 -2.45 9.57 -3.14
C VAL A 27 -1.17 9.95 -2.40
N ASP A 28 0.00 9.53 -2.88
CA ASP A 28 1.30 9.85 -2.27
C ASP A 28 1.53 11.38 -2.23
N SER A 29 1.20 12.06 -3.33
CA SER A 29 1.29 13.53 -3.42
C SER A 29 0.33 14.24 -2.46
N LEU A 30 -0.90 13.75 -2.32
CA LEU A 30 -1.89 14.29 -1.38
C LEU A 30 -1.47 14.08 0.07
N VAL A 31 -0.91 12.90 0.40
CA VAL A 31 -0.38 12.62 1.74
C VAL A 31 0.80 13.55 2.04
N LYS A 32 1.72 13.75 1.09
CA LYS A 32 2.83 14.71 1.24
C LYS A 32 2.33 16.15 1.42
N LEU A 33 1.33 16.56 0.63
CA LEU A 33 0.73 17.89 0.73
C LEU A 33 0.05 18.09 2.10
N ALA A 34 -0.72 17.09 2.53
CA ALA A 34 -1.38 17.10 3.83
C ALA A 34 -0.35 17.18 4.97
N GLN A 35 0.69 16.35 4.89
CA GLN A 35 1.81 16.35 5.82
C GLN A 35 2.47 17.74 5.88
N HIS A 36 2.80 18.33 4.73
CA HIS A 36 3.51 19.60 4.71
C HIS A 36 2.65 20.79 5.21
N GLN A 37 1.36 20.82 4.88
CA GLN A 37 0.52 21.99 5.15
C GLN A 37 -0.32 21.90 6.43
N TYR A 38 -0.67 20.69 6.88
CA TYR A 38 -1.76 20.50 7.85
C TYR A 38 -1.44 19.51 8.98
N VAL A 39 -0.29 18.83 8.95
CA VAL A 39 0.02 17.80 9.96
C VAL A 39 1.39 18.08 10.56
N SER A 40 1.42 18.51 11.82
CA SER A 40 2.65 18.53 12.61
C SER A 40 3.03 17.11 13.08
N ASP A 41 4.27 16.91 13.54
CA ASP A 41 4.73 15.56 13.95
C ASP A 41 3.87 14.97 15.08
N GLU A 42 3.42 15.81 16.02
CA GLU A 42 2.53 15.43 17.12
C GLU A 42 1.11 15.04 16.65
N GLU A 43 0.67 15.57 15.50
CA GLU A 43 -0.66 15.34 14.93
C GLU A 43 -0.70 14.14 13.97
N THR A 44 0.44 13.50 13.70
CA THR A 44 0.54 12.34 12.79
C THR A 44 -0.44 11.21 13.15
N ALA A 45 -0.63 10.96 14.45
CA ALA A 45 -1.57 9.97 14.96
C ALA A 45 -3.03 10.38 14.70
N LEU A 46 -3.36 11.65 14.91
CA LEU A 46 -4.69 12.21 14.67
C LEU A 46 -5.04 12.19 13.17
N PHE A 47 -4.12 12.58 12.31
CA PHE A 47 -4.28 12.49 10.86
C PHE A 47 -4.58 11.05 10.41
N SER A 48 -3.78 10.09 10.87
CA SER A 48 -3.98 8.67 10.56
C SER A 48 -5.33 8.16 11.07
N ALA A 49 -5.76 8.60 12.26
CA ALA A 49 -7.06 8.23 12.83
C ALA A 49 -8.24 8.78 12.02
N ILE A 50 -8.15 10.03 11.53
CA ILE A 50 -9.17 10.64 10.69
C ILE A 50 -9.27 9.91 9.34
N LEU A 51 -8.13 9.54 8.72
CA LEU A 51 -8.13 8.73 7.51
C LEU A 51 -8.83 7.38 7.72
N PHE A 52 -8.57 6.72 8.85
CA PHE A 52 -9.22 5.47 9.21
C PHE A 52 -10.70 5.62 9.54
N LEU A 53 -11.09 6.73 10.17
CA LEU A 53 -12.50 7.05 10.40
C LEU A 53 -13.23 7.24 9.06
N ASN A 54 -12.62 7.92 8.10
CA ASN A 54 -13.19 8.07 6.76
C ASN A 54 -13.28 6.72 6.01
N ALA A 55 -12.27 5.85 6.17
CA ALA A 55 -12.32 4.48 5.64
C ALA A 55 -13.44 3.65 6.30
N PHE A 56 -13.66 3.83 7.61
CA PHE A 56 -14.74 3.16 8.34
C PHE A 56 -16.13 3.63 7.87
N ILE A 57 -16.33 4.95 7.73
CA ILE A 57 -17.59 5.53 7.23
C ILE A 57 -17.86 5.05 5.81
N SER A 58 -16.87 5.11 4.91
CA SER A 58 -17.03 4.62 3.53
C SER A 58 -17.31 3.12 3.49
N GLY A 59 -16.71 2.33 4.39
CA GLY A 59 -17.02 0.92 4.59
C GLY A 59 -18.47 0.66 5.03
N ILE A 60 -19.00 1.47 5.95
CA ILE A 60 -20.43 1.41 6.35
C ILE A 60 -21.32 1.74 5.17
N LEU A 61 -21.04 2.81 4.43
CA LEU A 61 -21.80 3.18 3.24
C LEU A 61 -21.80 2.03 2.22
N ALA A 62 -20.64 1.46 1.93
CA ALA A 62 -20.52 0.31 1.04
C ALA A 62 -21.35 -0.89 1.54
N ALA A 63 -21.36 -1.18 2.84
CA ALA A 63 -22.17 -2.27 3.41
C ALA A 63 -23.68 -2.05 3.25
N ILE A 64 -24.16 -0.79 3.19
CA ILE A 64 -25.56 -0.46 2.93
C ILE A 64 -25.94 -0.79 1.49
N PHE A 65 -25.06 -0.49 0.52
CA PHE A 65 -25.31 -0.75 -0.91
C PHE A 65 -25.10 -2.23 -1.28
N TYR A 66 -24.12 -2.92 -0.68
CA TYR A 66 -23.74 -4.29 -1.02
C TYR A 66 -24.31 -5.36 -0.06
N ARG A 67 -25.61 -5.25 0.28
CA ARG A 67 -26.29 -6.07 1.31
C ARG A 67 -26.10 -7.58 1.18
N LYS A 68 -25.93 -8.11 -0.03
CA LYS A 68 -25.70 -9.55 -0.30
C LYS A 68 -24.50 -10.11 0.48
N HIS A 69 -23.50 -9.28 0.78
CA HIS A 69 -22.28 -9.68 1.47
C HIS A 69 -22.36 -9.48 3.00
N ASN A 70 -23.42 -8.87 3.53
CA ASN A 70 -23.49 -8.54 4.96
C ASN A 70 -23.52 -9.78 5.87
N ARG A 71 -23.96 -10.92 5.34
CA ARG A 71 -23.91 -12.23 6.02
C ARG A 71 -22.50 -12.66 6.44
N TYR A 72 -21.44 -12.13 5.82
CA TYR A 72 -20.06 -12.44 6.18
C TYR A 72 -19.65 -11.76 7.50
N PHE A 73 -20.19 -10.58 7.82
CA PHE A 73 -19.91 -9.88 9.09
C PHE A 73 -20.49 -10.60 10.33
N LEU A 74 -21.38 -11.57 10.16
CA LEU A 74 -21.87 -12.40 11.26
C LEU A 74 -20.81 -13.39 11.77
N LYS A 75 -19.73 -13.61 11.01
CA LYS A 75 -18.63 -14.49 11.41
C LYS A 75 -17.63 -13.69 12.23
N GLY A 76 -17.47 -14.02 13.52
CA GLY A 76 -16.48 -13.36 14.40
C GLY A 76 -15.04 -13.38 13.85
N LYS A 77 -14.67 -14.41 13.07
CA LYS A 77 -13.36 -14.47 12.37
C LYS A 77 -13.14 -13.31 11.41
N VAL A 78 -14.19 -12.80 10.77
CA VAL A 78 -14.09 -11.66 9.82
C VAL A 78 -13.69 -10.39 10.57
N TRP A 79 -14.26 -10.17 11.76
CA TRP A 79 -13.86 -9.06 12.62
C TRP A 79 -12.42 -9.19 13.10
N GLY A 80 -11.99 -10.39 13.51
CA GLY A 80 -10.60 -10.62 13.94
C GLY A 80 -9.58 -10.32 12.84
N TRP A 81 -9.79 -10.86 11.63
CA TRP A 81 -8.92 -10.58 10.49
C TRP A 81 -9.01 -9.13 10.00
N GLY A 82 -10.20 -8.52 10.05
CA GLY A 82 -10.41 -7.12 9.70
C GLY A 82 -9.68 -6.17 10.65
N LEU A 83 -9.74 -6.43 11.96
CA LEU A 83 -9.02 -5.66 12.97
C LEU A 83 -7.51 -5.80 12.80
N LEU A 84 -7.00 -7.02 12.60
CA LEU A 84 -5.57 -7.25 12.36
C LEU A 84 -5.10 -6.50 11.11
N LEU A 85 -5.82 -6.64 10.00
CA LEU A 85 -5.49 -5.95 8.75
C LEU A 85 -5.55 -4.42 8.92
N GLY A 86 -6.57 -3.92 9.61
CA GLY A 86 -6.73 -2.51 9.91
C GLY A 86 -5.60 -1.96 10.78
N SER A 87 -5.20 -2.68 11.84
CA SER A 87 -4.08 -2.27 12.69
C SER A 87 -2.76 -2.20 11.95
N VAL A 88 -2.47 -3.19 11.08
CA VAL A 88 -1.26 -3.17 10.25
C VAL A 88 -1.29 -2.00 9.26
N ASN A 89 -2.43 -1.74 8.63
CA ASN A 89 -2.56 -0.64 7.68
C ASN A 89 -2.50 0.74 8.37
N PHE A 90 -3.03 0.87 9.58
CA PHE A 90 -2.92 2.08 10.41
C PHE A 90 -1.46 2.35 10.75
N GLY A 91 -0.74 1.31 11.19
CA GLY A 91 0.70 1.41 11.44
C GLY A 91 1.45 1.86 10.18
N SER A 92 1.12 1.30 9.01
CA SER A 92 1.75 1.66 7.74
C SER A 92 1.66 3.16 7.44
N ILE A 93 0.47 3.77 7.48
CA ILE A 93 0.33 5.21 7.18
C ILE A 93 0.93 6.08 8.30
N TYR A 94 0.78 5.68 9.56
CA TYR A 94 1.35 6.40 10.70
C TYR A 94 2.87 6.49 10.61
N PHE A 95 3.54 5.36 10.38
CA PHE A 95 4.99 5.34 10.23
C PHE A 95 5.46 6.00 8.94
N LEU A 96 4.69 5.93 7.85
CA LEU A 96 5.00 6.64 6.61
C LEU A 96 5.02 8.16 6.83
N VAL A 97 3.97 8.72 7.42
CA VAL A 97 3.90 10.17 7.70
C VAL A 97 4.98 10.59 8.69
N ARG A 98 5.24 9.77 9.72
CA ARG A 98 6.35 10.02 10.65
C ARG A 98 7.72 9.96 9.99
N ALA A 99 7.90 9.09 9.00
CA ALA A 99 9.13 9.05 8.20
C ALA A 99 9.28 10.30 7.32
N LEU A 100 8.18 10.86 6.80
CA LEU A 100 8.20 12.14 6.08
C LEU A 100 8.59 13.33 6.97
N HIS A 101 8.28 13.29 8.26
CA HIS A 101 8.74 14.27 9.25
C HIS A 101 10.18 14.05 9.73
N TYR A 102 10.74 12.86 9.50
CA TYR A 102 12.03 12.51 10.07
C TYR A 102 13.15 13.35 9.46
N THR A 103 13.82 14.12 10.33
CA THR A 103 15.03 14.87 9.99
C THR A 103 16.23 14.11 10.54
N SER A 104 17.20 13.80 9.67
CA SER A 104 18.42 13.11 10.10
C SER A 104 19.21 13.97 11.11
N PRO A 105 19.93 13.39 12.08
CA PRO A 105 20.78 14.14 13.03
C PRO A 105 21.84 15.04 12.38
N SER A 106 22.16 14.82 11.10
CA SER A 106 23.04 15.65 10.27
C SER A 106 22.36 16.85 9.59
N GLY A 107 21.06 17.10 9.86
CA GLY A 107 20.28 18.18 9.25
C GLY A 107 19.82 17.93 7.82
N MET A 108 20.08 16.73 7.28
CA MET A 108 19.63 16.33 5.95
C MET A 108 18.20 15.77 6.04
N HIS A 109 17.24 16.44 5.39
CA HIS A 109 15.93 15.87 5.15
C HIS A 109 16.04 14.75 4.12
N MET A 110 15.43 13.60 4.41
CA MET A 110 15.33 12.52 3.45
C MET A 110 14.24 12.89 2.43
N ASP A 111 14.57 12.83 1.15
CA ASP A 111 13.61 13.23 0.12
C ASP A 111 12.36 12.36 0.17
N SER A 112 11.18 13.00 0.14
CA SER A 112 9.90 12.27 0.21
C SER A 112 9.78 11.23 -0.90
N SER A 113 10.36 11.49 -2.07
CA SER A 113 10.39 10.56 -3.21
C SER A 113 11.10 9.25 -2.86
N VAL A 114 12.15 9.31 -2.03
CA VAL A 114 12.88 8.13 -1.53
C VAL A 114 11.97 7.34 -0.59
N ILE A 115 11.28 8.04 0.33
CA ILE A 115 10.40 7.42 1.32
C ILE A 115 9.22 6.72 0.64
N PHE A 116 8.52 7.39 -0.29
CA PHE A 116 7.42 6.79 -1.06
C PHE A 116 7.92 5.65 -1.98
N GLY A 117 9.06 5.83 -2.64
CA GLY A 117 9.69 4.78 -3.45
C GLY A 117 10.00 3.53 -2.63
N ALA A 118 10.58 3.72 -1.44
CA ALA A 118 10.90 2.64 -0.52
C ALA A 118 9.65 1.91 -0.02
N ASN A 119 8.60 2.66 0.31
CA ASN A 119 7.32 2.08 0.73
C ASN A 119 6.72 1.20 -0.38
N ASN A 120 6.61 1.74 -1.60
CA ASN A 120 6.00 1.02 -2.74
C ASN A 120 6.77 -0.25 -3.09
N ILE A 121 8.11 -0.21 -3.09
CA ILE A 121 8.94 -1.38 -3.38
C ILE A 121 8.93 -2.40 -2.24
N SER A 122 8.88 -1.95 -0.98
CA SER A 122 8.76 -2.84 0.18
C SER A 122 7.45 -3.64 0.13
N ILE A 123 6.33 -3.01 -0.26
CA ILE A 123 5.05 -3.70 -0.43
C ILE A 123 5.17 -4.81 -1.48
N VAL A 124 5.78 -4.52 -2.64
CA VAL A 124 5.99 -5.52 -3.71
C VAL A 124 6.90 -6.64 -3.22
N ALA A 125 8.04 -6.31 -2.61
CA ALA A 125 9.01 -7.29 -2.13
C ALA A 125 8.42 -8.20 -1.04
N LEU A 126 7.72 -7.64 -0.05
CA LEU A 126 7.06 -8.41 1.01
C LEU A 126 5.94 -9.28 0.45
N SER A 127 5.15 -8.78 -0.51
CA SER A 127 4.10 -9.57 -1.16
C SER A 127 4.68 -10.78 -1.89
N VAL A 128 5.79 -10.59 -2.62
CA VAL A 128 6.50 -11.69 -3.29
C VAL A 128 7.09 -12.67 -2.29
N LEU A 129 7.71 -12.18 -1.21
CA LEU A 129 8.29 -13.02 -0.16
C LEU A 129 7.23 -13.88 0.53
N ILE A 130 6.08 -13.28 0.89
CA ILE A 130 4.95 -14.00 1.48
C ILE A 130 4.38 -15.02 0.47
N GLY A 131 4.26 -14.65 -0.81
CA GLY A 131 3.90 -15.55 -1.91
C GLY A 131 4.78 -16.80 -1.98
N LEU A 132 6.10 -16.59 -1.92
CA LEU A 132 7.10 -17.66 -1.94
C LEU A 132 7.04 -18.54 -0.68
N LEU A 133 6.95 -17.96 0.51
CA LEU A 133 7.07 -18.70 1.77
C LEU A 133 5.77 -19.40 2.17
N VAL A 134 4.63 -18.70 2.06
CA VAL A 134 3.33 -19.19 2.53
C VAL A 134 2.65 -20.04 1.47
N PHE A 135 2.63 -19.58 0.22
CA PHE A 135 1.94 -20.27 -0.88
C PHE A 135 2.85 -21.19 -1.68
N LYS A 136 4.18 -21.15 -1.43
CA LYS A 136 5.18 -21.96 -2.14
C LYS A 136 5.10 -21.76 -3.66
N GLU A 137 4.79 -20.53 -4.08
CA GLU A 137 4.66 -20.20 -5.49
C GLU A 137 6.00 -20.33 -6.22
N LYS A 138 5.96 -20.88 -7.44
CA LYS A 138 7.12 -20.91 -8.32
C LYS A 138 7.09 -19.67 -9.20
N LEU A 139 7.91 -18.68 -8.85
CA LEU A 139 8.04 -17.47 -9.67
C LEU A 139 8.66 -17.81 -11.03
N LYS A 140 8.06 -17.27 -12.10
CA LYS A 140 8.66 -17.29 -13.43
C LYS A 140 9.86 -16.34 -13.47
N LEU A 141 10.79 -16.60 -14.38
CA LEU A 141 11.99 -15.77 -14.56
C LEU A 141 11.64 -14.29 -14.79
N ILE A 142 10.56 -14.00 -15.52
CA ILE A 142 10.07 -12.64 -15.78
C ILE A 142 9.67 -11.89 -14.49
N ASN A 143 9.07 -12.58 -13.51
CA ASN A 143 8.70 -11.99 -12.23
C ASN A 143 9.94 -11.68 -11.39
N TRP A 144 10.93 -12.57 -11.41
CA TRP A 144 12.23 -12.34 -10.75
C TRP A 144 12.96 -11.14 -11.34
N ILE A 145 12.98 -11.00 -12.67
CA ILE A 145 13.55 -9.84 -13.35
C ILE A 145 12.85 -8.56 -12.88
N GLY A 146 11.51 -8.56 -12.80
CA GLY A 146 10.75 -7.40 -12.31
C GLY A 146 11.08 -7.01 -10.87
N VAL A 147 11.26 -7.98 -9.98
CA VAL A 147 11.64 -7.74 -8.57
C VAL A 147 13.05 -7.14 -8.49
N VAL A 148 14.02 -7.74 -9.18
CA VAL A 148 15.41 -7.26 -9.20
C VAL A 148 15.50 -5.87 -9.82
N LEU A 149 14.79 -5.63 -10.93
CA LEU A 149 14.76 -4.33 -11.59
C LEU A 149 14.15 -3.23 -10.71
N SER A 150 13.07 -3.55 -9.98
CA SER A 150 12.45 -2.60 -9.03
C SER A 150 13.44 -2.26 -7.90
N ALA A 151 14.09 -3.27 -7.31
CA ALA A 151 15.08 -3.06 -6.26
C ALA A 151 16.28 -2.22 -6.74
N LEU A 152 16.79 -2.48 -7.95
CA LEU A 152 17.86 -1.68 -8.55
C LEU A 152 17.43 -0.23 -8.83
N ALA A 153 16.20 -0.03 -9.32
CA ALA A 153 15.68 1.31 -9.54
C ALA A 153 15.60 2.12 -8.24
N LEU A 154 15.16 1.51 -7.13
CA LEU A 154 15.20 2.15 -5.81
C LEU A 154 16.63 2.49 -5.41
N LEU A 155 17.55 1.53 -5.52
CA LEU A 155 18.92 1.69 -5.05
C LEU A 155 19.61 2.85 -5.78
N LEU A 156 19.43 2.93 -7.11
CA LEU A 156 19.88 4.06 -7.90
C LEU A 156 19.23 5.37 -7.45
N PHE A 157 17.92 5.37 -7.17
CA PHE A 157 17.21 6.56 -6.70
C PHE A 157 17.66 7.04 -5.31
N THR A 158 18.03 6.13 -4.42
CA THR A 158 18.58 6.48 -3.08
C THR A 158 20.04 6.95 -3.12
N LEU A 159 20.79 6.58 -4.16
CA LEU A 159 22.22 6.91 -4.29
C LEU A 159 22.47 8.24 -5.00
N VAL A 160 21.50 8.67 -5.83
CA VAL A 160 21.45 9.97 -6.51
C VAL A 160 20.90 11.01 -5.56
#